data_AF-A0A829Q618-F1
#
_entry.id   AF-A0A829Q618-F1
#
_cell.length_a   1.000
_cell.length_b   1.000
_cell.length_c   1.000
_cell.angle_alpha   90.00
_cell.angle_beta   90.00
_cell.angle_gamma   90.00
#
_symmetry.space_group_name_H-M   'P 1'
#
loop_
_entity.id
_entity.type
_entity.pdbx_description
1 polymer ?
#
loop_
_entity_poly.entity_id
_entity_poly.type
_entity_poly.pdbx_seq_one_letter_code
_entity_poly.pdbx_strand_id
1 'polypeptide(L)'
;MAHTDCRLTAADGTGITFDVVYWKPLPDNNDAPGYPPLSVRVTIRDASGNTLQEVNELLEPTSPSPVGLQDIDGDGRDEMIIPMSTRVMNGAVNTRFSVWRAEKQTTHFERIQMFGQAIYPSGDGYVVVNSGAFSSRDLDFYLPTAAGYTHIITLTMTTEEVDLNTRKVLTASCMVHKQAGLGAIDMDWQDSPVFCDSPAAKAIWPDAERVETNRRVQGR
;
A
#
# COMPACT_ATOMS: atom_id res chain seq x y z
N MET A 1 8.01 -9.14 13.65
CA MET A 1 8.79 -8.27 14.57
C MET A 1 7.88 -7.89 15.72
N ALA A 2 8.42 -7.67 16.93
CA ALA A 2 7.60 -7.21 18.04
C ALA A 2 7.18 -5.75 17.83
N HIS A 3 5.94 -5.43 18.16
CA HIS A 3 5.47 -4.05 18.22
C HIS A 3 5.99 -3.41 19.52
N THR A 4 6.91 -2.47 19.39
CA THR A 4 7.57 -1.78 20.51
C THR A 4 7.51 -0.29 20.28
N ASP A 5 7.24 0.46 21.35
CA ASP A 5 7.31 1.92 21.34
C ASP A 5 8.68 2.38 20.81
N CYS A 6 8.68 3.39 19.96
CA CYS A 6 9.89 3.88 19.32
C CYS A 6 9.74 5.34 18.89
N ARG A 7 10.87 5.92 18.45
CA ARG A 7 10.89 7.20 17.74
C ARG A 7 11.49 6.96 16.35
N LEU A 8 10.76 7.37 15.32
CA LEU A 8 11.25 7.40 13.94
C LEU A 8 11.61 8.84 13.56
N THR A 9 12.46 9.02 12.55
CA THR A 9 12.88 10.33 12.04
C THR A 9 12.81 10.29 10.53
N ALA A 10 12.19 11.31 9.93
CA ALA A 10 12.12 11.44 8.47
C ALA A 10 13.53 11.59 7.88
N ALA A 11 13.79 10.92 6.75
CA ALA A 11 15.09 10.95 6.07
C ALA A 11 15.32 12.23 5.24
N ASP A 12 14.29 13.05 5.04
CA ASP A 12 14.26 14.23 4.16
C ASP A 12 15.01 15.47 4.72
N GLY A 13 15.61 15.37 5.91
CA GLY A 13 16.34 16.46 6.56
C GLY A 13 15.47 17.53 7.21
N THR A 14 14.14 17.39 7.22
CA THR A 14 13.22 18.32 7.91
C THR A 14 13.36 18.30 9.43
N GLY A 15 13.93 17.23 9.98
CA GLY A 15 14.00 16.98 11.42
C GLY A 15 12.65 16.58 12.04
N ILE A 16 11.64 16.25 11.21
CA ILE A 16 10.37 15.72 11.69
C ILE A 16 10.59 14.37 12.36
N THR A 17 9.93 14.17 13.51
CA THR A 17 9.97 12.92 14.27
C THR A 17 8.59 12.36 14.52
N PHE A 18 8.53 11.04 14.67
CA PHE A 18 7.31 10.27 14.89
C PHE A 18 7.46 9.47 16.18
N ASP A 19 6.83 9.93 17.26
CA ASP A 19 6.80 9.23 18.54
C ASP A 19 5.69 8.17 18.50
N VAL A 20 6.07 6.90 18.37
CA VAL A 20 5.16 5.76 18.23
C VAL A 20 4.94 5.11 19.60
N VAL A 21 3.69 5.01 20.02
CA VAL A 21 3.28 4.35 21.26
C VAL A 21 2.19 3.32 20.95
N TYR A 22 2.44 2.08 21.32
CA TYR A 22 1.50 0.98 21.19
C TYR A 22 0.73 0.78 22.49
N TRP A 23 -0.59 0.76 22.38
CA TRP A 23 -1.43 0.38 23.50
C TRP A 23 -1.77 -1.11 23.44
N LYS A 24 -1.62 -1.78 24.58
CA LYS A 24 -2.03 -3.18 24.79
C LYS A 24 -2.82 -3.28 26.09
N PRO A 25 -3.87 -4.13 26.14
CA PRO A 25 -4.53 -4.45 27.40
C PRO A 25 -3.52 -5.01 28.42
N LEU A 26 -3.71 -4.67 29.70
CA LEU A 26 -3.00 -5.36 30.77
C LEU A 26 -3.59 -6.77 30.93
N PRO A 27 -2.76 -7.80 31.17
CA PRO A 27 -3.27 -9.13 31.49
C PRO A 27 -4.08 -9.07 32.80
N ASP A 28 -5.34 -9.51 32.75
CA ASP A 28 -6.08 -9.80 33.97
C ASP A 28 -5.38 -10.98 34.67
N ASN A 29 -4.83 -10.73 35.85
CA ASN A 29 -4.20 -11.70 36.76
C ASN A 29 -2.84 -12.31 36.36
N ASN A 30 -1.94 -11.56 35.67
CA ASN A 30 -0.55 -11.97 35.36
C ASN A 30 -0.35 -13.31 34.61
N ASP A 31 -1.41 -14.09 34.37
CA ASP A 31 -1.41 -15.41 33.74
C ASP A 31 -1.95 -15.37 32.29
N ALA A 32 -2.47 -14.24 31.83
CA ALA A 32 -2.92 -14.11 30.45
C ALA A 32 -1.71 -13.97 29.50
N PRO A 33 -1.72 -14.67 28.34
CA PRO A 33 -0.68 -14.48 27.32
C PRO A 33 -0.62 -13.00 26.93
N GLY A 34 0.60 -12.50 26.69
CA GLY A 34 0.80 -11.09 26.33
C GLY A 34 -0.11 -10.68 25.18
N TYR A 35 -0.98 -9.70 25.41
CA TYR A 35 -1.87 -9.20 24.37
C TYR A 35 -1.06 -8.50 23.26
N PRO A 36 -1.38 -8.75 21.98
CA PRO A 36 -0.86 -7.90 20.91
C PRO A 36 -1.42 -6.48 21.09
N PRO A 37 -0.73 -5.45 20.57
CA PRO A 37 -1.29 -4.12 20.57
C PRO A 37 -2.62 -4.06 19.83
N LEU A 38 -3.54 -3.27 20.36
CA LEU A 38 -4.87 -3.06 19.77
C LEU A 38 -5.04 -1.64 19.23
N SER A 39 -4.07 -0.77 19.49
CA SER A 39 -3.96 0.52 18.83
C SER A 39 -2.54 1.03 18.83
N VAL A 40 -2.28 1.98 17.94
CA VAL A 40 -1.06 2.77 17.91
C VAL A 40 -1.43 4.24 17.90
N ARG A 41 -0.72 5.01 18.72
CA ARG A 41 -0.71 6.47 18.67
C ARG A 41 0.64 6.91 18.15
N VAL A 42 0.63 7.80 17.16
CA VAL A 42 1.84 8.45 16.68
C VAL A 42 1.71 9.96 16.88
N THR A 43 2.64 10.54 17.64
CA THR A 43 2.75 12.01 17.76
C THR A 43 3.82 12.49 16.81
N ILE A 44 3.42 13.26 15.80
CA ILE A 44 4.31 13.86 14.81
C ILE A 44 4.79 15.20 15.35
N ARG A 45 6.10 15.44 15.31
CA ARG A 45 6.72 16.67 15.83
C ARG A 45 7.65 17.31 14.82
N ASP A 46 7.75 18.63 14.88
CA ASP A 46 8.77 19.39 14.13
C ASP A 46 10.17 19.25 14.76
N ALA A 47 11.18 19.82 14.11
CA ALA A 47 12.56 19.83 14.59
C ALA A 47 12.75 20.54 15.95
N SER A 48 11.81 21.41 16.35
CA SER A 48 11.82 22.09 17.65
C SER A 48 11.09 21.28 18.75
N GLY A 49 10.48 20.14 18.39
CA GLY A 49 9.73 19.29 19.30
C GLY A 49 8.25 19.67 19.45
N ASN A 50 7.76 20.69 18.75
CA ASN A 50 6.35 21.06 18.78
C ASN A 50 5.52 19.97 18.11
N THR A 51 4.37 19.64 18.70
CA THR A 51 3.43 18.70 18.09
C THR A 51 2.81 19.31 16.84
N LEU A 52 2.98 18.64 15.71
CA LEU A 52 2.35 18.99 14.44
C LEU A 52 1.00 18.29 14.27
N GLN A 53 0.93 17.01 14.62
CA GLN A 53 -0.25 16.16 14.39
C GLN A 53 -0.23 14.95 15.34
N GLU A 54 -1.41 14.49 15.73
CA GLU A 54 -1.58 13.21 16.41
C GLU A 54 -2.37 12.24 15.53
N VAL A 55 -1.84 11.05 15.35
CA VAL A 55 -2.44 9.95 14.59
C VAL A 55 -2.81 8.85 15.57
N ASN A 56 -4.04 8.35 15.48
CA ASN A 56 -4.53 7.24 16.28
C ASN A 56 -5.14 6.19 15.35
N GLU A 57 -4.60 4.97 15.37
CA GLU A 57 -5.10 3.85 14.56
C GLU A 57 -5.44 2.66 15.45
N LEU A 58 -6.54 1.99 15.13
CA LEU A 58 -6.88 0.70 15.72
C LEU A 58 -6.14 -0.41 14.97
N LEU A 59 -5.54 -1.32 15.72
CA LEU A 59 -4.86 -2.50 15.20
C LEU A 59 -5.71 -3.74 15.49
N GLU A 60 -5.71 -4.69 14.56
CA GLU A 60 -6.21 -6.03 14.85
C GLU A 60 -5.03 -6.89 15.37
N PRO A 61 -5.29 -7.95 16.15
CA PRO A 61 -4.26 -8.90 16.59
C PRO A 61 -3.38 -9.47 15.47
N THR A 62 -3.88 -9.41 14.23
CA THR A 62 -3.21 -9.89 13.01
C THR A 62 -2.32 -8.83 12.33
N SER A 63 -2.12 -7.66 12.95
CA SER A 63 -1.18 -6.63 12.47
C SER A 63 0.22 -7.23 12.31
N PRO A 64 0.79 -7.23 11.08
CA PRO A 64 1.96 -8.05 10.78
C PRO A 64 3.30 -7.42 11.19
N SER A 65 3.35 -6.10 11.37
CA SER A 65 4.61 -5.36 11.59
C SER A 65 4.36 -3.98 12.19
N PRO A 66 5.38 -3.39 12.85
CA PRO A 66 5.26 -2.05 13.43
C PRO A 66 5.16 -0.94 12.38
N VAL A 67 4.97 0.30 12.85
CA VAL A 67 4.99 1.53 12.04
C VAL A 67 6.35 1.66 11.37
N GLY A 68 6.35 2.01 10.09
CA GLY A 68 7.56 2.28 9.31
C GLY A 68 7.48 3.61 8.58
N LEU A 69 8.65 4.11 8.18
CA LEU A 69 8.82 5.24 7.29
C LEU A 69 9.44 4.76 5.98
N GLN A 70 8.89 5.19 4.86
CA GLN A 70 9.45 4.90 3.55
C GLN A 70 8.93 5.90 2.52
N ASP A 71 9.84 6.51 1.76
CA ASP A 71 9.52 7.24 0.53
C ASP A 71 9.02 6.26 -0.56
N ILE A 72 7.70 6.16 -0.71
CA ILE A 72 7.05 5.23 -1.65
C ILE A 72 6.62 5.90 -2.94
N ASP A 73 6.56 7.25 -2.99
CA ASP A 73 6.24 8.00 -4.21
C ASP A 73 7.44 8.67 -4.89
N GLY A 74 8.61 8.64 -4.27
CA GLY A 74 9.88 9.13 -4.80
C GLY A 74 10.02 10.65 -4.74
N ASP A 75 9.20 11.36 -3.95
CA ASP A 75 9.29 12.82 -3.83
C ASP A 75 10.43 13.30 -2.91
N GLY A 76 11.12 12.36 -2.27
CA GLY A 76 12.23 12.57 -1.34
C GLY A 76 11.81 12.66 0.12
N ARG A 77 10.51 12.54 0.42
CA ARG A 77 9.96 12.51 1.77
C ARG A 77 9.37 11.15 2.10
N ASP A 78 9.56 10.72 3.33
CA ASP A 78 8.99 9.46 3.79
C ASP A 78 7.49 9.56 4.07
N GLU A 79 6.73 8.59 3.58
CA GLU A 79 5.41 8.28 4.07
C GLU A 79 5.48 7.49 5.38
N MET A 80 4.56 7.76 6.30
CA MET A 80 4.35 6.88 7.45
C MET A 80 3.35 5.78 7.10
N ILE A 81 3.78 4.53 7.26
CA ILE A 81 3.00 3.34 6.94
C ILE A 81 2.70 2.58 8.22
N ILE A 82 1.40 2.38 8.52
CA ILE A 82 0.90 1.64 9.68
C ILE A 82 0.17 0.38 9.20
N PRO A 83 0.80 -0.81 9.28
CA PRO A 83 0.16 -2.09 9.01
C PRO A 83 -0.88 -2.43 10.09
N MET A 84 -2.17 -2.37 9.75
CA MET A 84 -3.26 -2.44 10.73
C MET A 84 -3.74 -3.87 11.01
N SER A 85 -3.82 -4.69 9.97
CA SER A 85 -4.32 -6.07 10.07
C SER A 85 -3.99 -6.87 8.83
N THR A 86 -3.99 -8.20 8.93
CA THR A 86 -3.96 -9.09 7.77
C THR A 86 -5.27 -9.82 7.56
N ARG A 87 -5.62 -10.07 6.30
CA ARG A 87 -6.79 -10.87 5.88
C ARG A 87 -6.44 -11.73 4.67
N VAL A 88 -6.99 -12.93 4.61
CA VAL A 88 -6.89 -13.79 3.43
C VAL A 88 -7.97 -13.40 2.44
N MET A 89 -7.58 -13.00 1.23
CA MET A 89 -8.48 -12.73 0.11
C MET A 89 -7.93 -13.39 -1.15
N ASN A 90 -8.81 -14.06 -1.91
CA ASN A 90 -8.46 -14.78 -3.13
C ASN A 90 -7.26 -15.75 -2.98
N GLY A 91 -7.12 -16.38 -1.82
CA GLY A 91 -6.06 -17.36 -1.55
C GLY A 91 -4.72 -16.79 -1.09
N ALA A 92 -4.63 -15.48 -0.82
CA ALA A 92 -3.41 -14.84 -0.34
C ALA A 92 -3.63 -13.93 0.86
N VAL A 93 -2.61 -13.82 1.71
CA VAL A 93 -2.61 -12.88 2.85
C VAL A 93 -2.31 -11.48 2.32
N ASN A 94 -3.23 -10.56 2.59
CA ASN A 94 -3.10 -9.13 2.31
C ASN A 94 -3.16 -8.35 3.62
N THR A 95 -2.54 -7.20 3.62
CA THR A 95 -2.45 -6.30 4.77
C THR A 95 -3.27 -5.05 4.49
N ARG A 96 -4.05 -4.62 5.48
CA ARG A 96 -4.65 -3.29 5.49
C ARG A 96 -3.64 -2.31 6.08
N PHE A 97 -3.33 -1.26 5.34
CA PHE A 97 -2.40 -0.21 5.74
C PHE A 97 -3.15 1.09 5.96
N SER A 98 -2.79 1.83 7.00
CA SER A 98 -3.02 3.27 7.06
C SER A 98 -1.73 3.96 6.62
N VAL A 99 -1.79 4.67 5.50
CA VAL A 99 -0.65 5.37 4.88
C VAL A 99 -0.89 6.86 5.05
N TRP A 100 0.15 7.55 5.51
CA TRP A 100 0.12 8.97 5.82
C TRP A 100 1.18 9.67 4.99
N ARG A 101 0.74 10.54 4.08
CA ARG A 101 1.58 11.25 3.12
C ARG A 101 1.57 12.74 3.42
N ALA A 102 2.71 13.40 3.35
CA ALA A 102 2.81 14.85 3.35
C ALA A 102 3.58 15.32 2.12
N GLU A 103 3.04 16.27 1.37
CA GLU A 103 3.74 16.84 0.22
C GLU A 103 4.93 17.68 0.67
N LYS A 104 6.16 17.21 0.45
CA LYS A 104 7.44 17.93 0.61
C LYS A 104 7.55 18.90 1.78
N GLN A 105 7.08 20.13 1.64
CA GLN A 105 7.21 21.19 2.66
C GLN A 105 6.03 21.26 3.63
N THR A 106 4.96 20.49 3.43
CA THR A 106 3.78 20.53 4.30
C THR A 106 4.06 19.82 5.62
N THR A 107 3.60 20.37 6.74
CA THR A 107 3.75 19.71 8.04
C THR A 107 2.55 18.83 8.41
N HIS A 108 1.59 18.71 7.50
CA HIS A 108 0.36 17.94 7.69
C HIS A 108 0.39 16.68 6.81
N PHE A 109 0.13 15.53 7.43
CA PHE A 109 0.06 14.26 6.76
C PHE A 109 -1.40 13.86 6.52
N GLU A 110 -1.70 13.58 5.26
CA GLU A 110 -3.00 13.12 4.78
C GLU A 110 -3.09 11.59 4.82
N ARG A 111 -4.19 11.09 5.36
CA ARG A 111 -4.42 9.66 5.54
C ARG A 111 -5.12 9.04 4.35
N ILE A 112 -4.62 7.91 3.88
CA ILE A 112 -5.37 6.97 3.05
C ILE A 112 -5.26 5.55 3.59
N GLN A 113 -6.31 4.75 3.35
CA GLN A 113 -6.25 3.32 3.61
C GLN A 113 -5.94 2.58 2.32
N MET A 114 -4.93 1.71 2.36
CA MET A 114 -4.55 0.83 1.25
C MET A 114 -4.69 -0.64 1.69
N PHE A 115 -4.89 -1.55 0.73
CA PHE A 115 -5.05 -2.97 1.05
C PHE A 115 -4.31 -3.85 0.03
N GLY A 116 -3.30 -4.59 0.48
CA GLY A 116 -2.52 -5.47 -0.39
C GLY A 116 -1.33 -6.12 0.32
N GLN A 117 -0.49 -6.80 -0.43
CA GLN A 117 0.71 -7.47 0.07
C GLN A 117 1.91 -6.51 0.16
N ALA A 118 1.97 -5.52 -0.74
CA ALA A 118 3.05 -4.54 -0.81
C ALA A 118 2.57 -3.22 -1.41
N ILE A 119 3.25 -2.14 -1.03
CA ILE A 119 3.09 -0.78 -1.57
C ILE A 119 4.45 -0.36 -2.11
N TYR A 120 4.53 0.12 -3.35
CA TYR A 120 5.79 0.47 -3.99
C TYR A 120 5.60 1.47 -5.13
N PRO A 121 6.65 2.22 -5.52
CA PRO A 121 6.59 3.10 -6.68
C PRO A 121 6.42 2.29 -7.96
N SER A 122 5.55 2.76 -8.86
CA SER A 122 5.26 2.09 -10.12
C SER A 122 6.37 2.23 -11.16
N GLY A 123 7.25 3.23 -11.00
CA GLY A 123 8.28 3.62 -11.96
C GLY A 123 7.82 4.64 -13.02
N ASP A 124 6.54 4.99 -13.05
CA ASP A 124 5.94 5.95 -13.99
C ASP A 124 5.08 7.03 -13.29
N GLY A 125 5.44 7.35 -12.04
CA GLY A 125 4.85 8.46 -11.29
C GLY A 125 3.64 8.11 -10.41
N TYR A 126 3.31 6.82 -10.28
CA TYR A 126 2.26 6.34 -9.39
C TYR A 126 2.84 5.55 -8.22
N VAL A 127 2.03 5.39 -7.18
CA VAL A 127 2.21 4.36 -6.16
C VAL A 127 1.29 3.20 -6.49
N VAL A 128 1.81 1.97 -6.40
CA VAL A 128 1.06 0.76 -6.66
C VAL A 128 0.93 -0.07 -5.39
N VAL A 129 -0.29 -0.53 -5.14
CA VAL A 129 -0.58 -1.57 -4.15
C VAL A 129 -0.83 -2.87 -4.91
N ASN A 130 -0.05 -3.90 -4.60
CA ASN A 130 -0.21 -5.23 -5.19
C ASN A 130 -0.97 -6.13 -4.22
N SER A 131 -2.04 -6.77 -4.67
CA SER A 131 -2.80 -7.77 -3.92
C SER A 131 -3.11 -9.01 -4.75
N GLY A 132 -3.71 -10.04 -4.15
CA GLY A 132 -4.10 -11.27 -4.84
C GLY A 132 -3.13 -12.43 -4.64
N ALA A 133 -3.26 -13.50 -5.42
CA ALA A 133 -2.54 -14.77 -5.29
C ALA A 133 -1.71 -15.12 -6.54
N PHE A 134 -1.08 -16.30 -6.54
CA PHE A 134 -0.24 -16.73 -7.67
C PHE A 134 -1.00 -16.80 -9.00
N SER A 135 -2.30 -17.09 -9.01
CA SER A 135 -3.08 -17.17 -10.25
C SER A 135 -3.66 -15.82 -10.71
N SER A 136 -3.67 -14.80 -9.86
CA SER A 136 -4.29 -13.52 -10.15
C SER A 136 -3.77 -12.43 -9.19
N ARG A 137 -3.29 -11.32 -9.72
CA ARG A 137 -2.79 -10.16 -8.96
C ARG A 137 -3.60 -8.92 -9.31
N ASP A 138 -4.09 -8.22 -8.31
CA ASP A 138 -4.69 -6.90 -8.50
C ASP A 138 -3.64 -5.81 -8.21
N LEU A 139 -3.59 -4.81 -9.09
CA LEU A 139 -2.72 -3.64 -8.96
C LEU A 139 -3.60 -2.39 -8.87
N ASP A 140 -3.61 -1.76 -7.70
CA ASP A 140 -4.25 -0.47 -7.49
C ASP A 140 -3.22 0.65 -7.67
N PHE A 141 -3.47 1.53 -8.65
CA PHE A 141 -2.62 2.69 -8.93
C PHE A 141 -3.17 3.92 -8.21
N TYR A 142 -2.27 4.61 -7.53
CA TYR A 142 -2.54 5.85 -6.80
C TYR A 142 -1.68 6.98 -7.33
N LEU A 143 -2.29 8.10 -7.65
CA LEU A 143 -1.59 9.34 -7.97
C LEU A 143 -1.24 10.08 -6.67
N PRO A 144 0.04 10.41 -6.42
CA PRO A 144 0.43 11.31 -5.35
C PRO A 144 -0.08 12.74 -5.64
N THR A 145 -0.70 13.39 -4.65
CA THR A 145 -1.27 14.73 -4.73
C THR A 145 -1.04 15.51 -3.44
N ALA A 146 -1.26 16.82 -3.46
CA ALA A 146 -1.24 17.64 -2.23
C ALA A 146 -2.22 17.14 -1.15
N ALA A 147 -3.31 16.46 -1.54
CA ALA A 147 -4.33 15.91 -0.65
C ALA A 147 -4.07 14.44 -0.27
N GLY A 148 -2.83 13.97 -0.38
CA GLY A 148 -2.48 12.56 -0.15
C GLY A 148 -2.46 11.78 -1.46
N TYR A 149 -3.13 10.62 -1.49
CA TYR A 149 -3.17 9.75 -2.66
C TYR A 149 -4.58 9.68 -3.25
N THR A 150 -4.68 9.73 -4.58
CA THR A 150 -5.94 9.52 -5.30
C THR A 150 -5.90 8.20 -6.04
N HIS A 151 -6.84 7.29 -5.77
CA HIS A 151 -6.97 6.03 -6.53
C HIS A 151 -7.39 6.32 -7.97
N ILE A 152 -6.57 5.92 -8.93
CA ILE A 152 -6.80 6.16 -10.35
C ILE A 152 -7.51 4.97 -10.98
N ILE A 153 -6.92 3.78 -10.82
CA ILE A 153 -7.32 2.58 -11.55
C ILE A 153 -6.94 1.31 -10.80
N THR A 154 -7.73 0.26 -10.97
CA THR A 154 -7.38 -1.11 -10.59
C THR A 154 -7.23 -1.96 -11.84
N LEU A 155 -6.11 -2.67 -11.95
CA LEU A 155 -5.90 -3.73 -12.94
C LEU A 155 -5.90 -5.10 -12.27
N THR A 156 -6.24 -6.14 -13.02
CA THR A 156 -6.02 -7.53 -12.63
C THR A 156 -5.15 -8.21 -13.68
N MET A 157 -4.02 -8.73 -13.22
CA MET A 157 -3.14 -9.61 -13.98
C MET A 157 -3.55 -11.05 -13.69
N THR A 158 -3.81 -11.87 -14.72
CA THR A 158 -4.22 -13.27 -14.54
C THR A 158 -3.23 -14.20 -15.22
N THR A 159 -2.90 -15.32 -14.56
CA THR A 159 -2.12 -16.39 -15.20
C THR A 159 -3.02 -17.17 -16.15
N GLU A 160 -2.65 -17.27 -17.41
CA GLU A 160 -3.42 -18.04 -18.40
C GLU A 160 -2.82 -19.44 -18.59
N GLU A 161 -1.48 -19.53 -18.60
CA GLU A 161 -0.75 -20.80 -18.69
C GLU A 161 0.41 -20.84 -17.68
N VAL A 162 0.56 -21.99 -17.02
CA VAL A 162 1.60 -22.24 -16.02
C VAL A 162 2.25 -23.58 -16.29
N ASP A 163 3.58 -23.61 -16.36
CA ASP A 163 4.35 -24.86 -16.34
C ASP A 163 4.21 -25.50 -14.96
N LEU A 164 3.53 -26.64 -14.88
CA LEU A 164 3.23 -27.31 -13.61
C LEU A 164 4.48 -27.90 -12.91
N ASN A 165 5.56 -28.16 -13.65
CA ASN A 165 6.79 -28.72 -13.08
C ASN A 165 7.63 -27.63 -12.42
N THR A 166 7.70 -26.45 -13.03
CA THR A 166 8.52 -25.32 -12.56
C THR A 166 7.73 -24.26 -11.81
N ARG A 167 6.40 -24.30 -11.89
CA ARG A 167 5.47 -23.23 -11.48
C ARG A 167 5.78 -21.89 -12.13
N LYS A 168 6.42 -21.90 -13.30
CA LYS A 168 6.65 -20.69 -14.07
C LYS A 168 5.37 -20.30 -14.81
N VAL A 169 4.97 -19.04 -14.71
CA VAL A 169 3.90 -18.49 -15.54
C VAL A 169 4.44 -18.30 -16.95
N LEU A 170 3.82 -18.97 -17.92
CA LEU A 170 4.21 -18.93 -19.33
C LEU A 170 3.50 -17.79 -20.05
N THR A 171 2.20 -17.63 -19.78
CA THR A 171 1.37 -16.59 -20.37
C THR A 171 0.50 -15.91 -19.32
N ALA A 172 0.23 -14.63 -19.51
CA ALA A 172 -0.61 -13.84 -18.63
C ALA A 172 -1.44 -12.82 -19.40
N SER A 173 -2.61 -12.48 -18.87
CA SER A 173 -3.49 -11.42 -19.37
C SER A 173 -3.56 -10.25 -18.39
N CYS A 174 -3.95 -9.09 -18.90
CA CYS A 174 -4.21 -7.89 -18.10
C CYS A 174 -5.60 -7.34 -18.41
N MET A 175 -6.37 -7.08 -17.35
CA MET A 175 -7.71 -6.52 -17.42
C MET A 175 -7.81 -5.28 -16.54
N VAL A 176 -8.49 -4.24 -17.03
CA VAL A 176 -8.85 -3.05 -16.25
C VAL A 176 -10.21 -3.27 -15.60
N HIS A 177 -10.33 -3.09 -14.28
CA HIS A 177 -11.57 -3.38 -13.54
C HIS A 177 -12.28 -2.14 -12.98
N LYS A 178 -11.53 -1.19 -12.43
CA LYS A 178 -12.10 -0.02 -11.75
C LYS A 178 -11.36 1.23 -12.20
N GLN A 179 -12.11 2.25 -12.55
CA GLN A 179 -11.61 3.49 -13.16
C GLN A 179 -12.19 4.69 -12.40
N ALA A 180 -11.76 4.85 -11.15
CA ALA A 180 -12.36 5.85 -10.27
C ALA A 180 -11.76 7.25 -10.44
N GLY A 181 -10.50 7.34 -10.89
CA GLY A 181 -9.75 8.60 -10.89
C GLY A 181 -9.14 8.99 -12.23
N LEU A 182 -9.48 8.33 -13.35
CA LEU A 182 -8.88 8.65 -14.67
C LEU A 182 -9.06 10.12 -15.07
N GLY A 183 -10.18 10.75 -14.71
CA GLY A 183 -10.39 12.18 -14.98
C GLY A 183 -9.43 13.11 -14.24
N ALA A 184 -8.73 12.64 -13.18
CA ALA A 184 -7.71 13.44 -12.49
C ALA A 184 -6.39 13.54 -13.29
N ILE A 185 -6.24 12.75 -14.34
CA ILE A 185 -5.06 12.70 -15.22
C ILE A 185 -5.43 12.92 -16.70
N ASP A 186 -6.57 13.57 -16.95
CA ASP A 186 -7.09 13.86 -18.30
C ASP A 186 -7.20 12.63 -19.20
N MET A 187 -7.44 11.45 -18.61
CA MET A 187 -7.67 10.20 -19.33
C MET A 187 -9.13 9.78 -19.25
N ASP A 188 -9.57 9.03 -20.26
CA ASP A 188 -10.84 8.31 -20.22
C ASP A 188 -10.64 6.79 -20.22
N TRP A 189 -11.76 6.07 -20.23
CA TRP A 189 -11.75 4.60 -20.16
C TRP A 189 -11.03 3.93 -21.34
N GLN A 190 -10.95 4.59 -22.51
CA GLN A 190 -10.31 4.09 -23.72
C GLN A 190 -8.77 4.14 -23.59
N ASP A 191 -8.26 5.06 -22.77
CA ASP A 191 -6.84 5.23 -22.49
C ASP A 191 -6.33 4.29 -21.40
N SER A 192 -7.24 3.79 -20.54
CA SER A 192 -6.92 2.89 -19.41
C SER A 192 -6.06 1.65 -19.72
N PRO A 193 -6.08 1.05 -20.94
CA PRO A 193 -5.13 0.02 -21.34
C PRO A 193 -3.65 0.33 -21.11
N VAL A 194 -3.26 1.60 -21.15
CA VAL A 194 -1.85 2.01 -21.00
C VAL A 194 -1.24 1.53 -19.67
N PHE A 195 -2.07 1.39 -18.63
CA PHE A 195 -1.62 0.93 -17.32
C PHE A 195 -1.21 -0.55 -17.33
N CYS A 196 -1.75 -1.38 -18.23
CA CYS A 196 -1.27 -2.75 -18.43
C CYS A 196 0.15 -2.80 -19.01
N ASP A 197 0.60 -1.71 -19.62
CA ASP A 197 1.95 -1.54 -20.16
C ASP A 197 2.90 -0.82 -19.19
N SER A 198 2.44 -0.43 -18.00
CA SER A 198 3.27 0.21 -16.96
C SER A 198 4.41 -0.68 -16.48
N PRO A 199 5.50 -0.11 -15.94
CA PRO A 199 6.60 -0.91 -15.39
C PRO A 199 6.14 -1.84 -14.25
N ALA A 200 5.22 -1.37 -13.40
CA ALA A 200 4.64 -2.19 -12.33
C ALA A 200 3.86 -3.41 -12.85
N ALA A 201 3.00 -3.22 -13.86
CA ALA A 201 2.27 -4.33 -14.48
C ALA A 201 3.22 -5.32 -15.16
N LYS A 202 4.23 -4.81 -15.87
CA LYS A 202 5.25 -5.64 -16.53
C LYS A 202 6.12 -6.42 -15.55
N ALA A 203 6.31 -5.93 -14.33
CA ALA A 203 7.05 -6.63 -13.28
C ALA A 203 6.29 -7.86 -12.74
N ILE A 204 4.98 -7.99 -12.96
CA ILE A 204 4.21 -9.17 -12.57
C ILE A 204 4.40 -10.28 -13.60
N TRP A 205 5.19 -11.30 -13.23
CA TRP A 205 5.65 -12.37 -14.13
C TRP A 205 6.36 -11.80 -15.36
N PRO A 206 7.58 -11.24 -15.18
CA PRO A 206 8.27 -10.47 -16.24
C PRO A 206 8.63 -11.32 -17.47
N ASP A 207 8.77 -12.63 -17.30
CA ASP A 207 9.10 -13.56 -18.38
C ASP A 207 7.87 -14.14 -19.11
N ALA A 208 6.65 -13.82 -18.66
CA ALA A 208 5.44 -14.36 -19.25
C ALA A 208 5.05 -13.59 -20.52
N GLU A 209 4.64 -14.31 -21.56
CA GLU A 209 4.06 -13.70 -22.75
C GLU A 209 2.69 -13.08 -22.43
N ARG A 210 2.42 -11.89 -22.97
CA ARG A 210 1.15 -11.18 -22.78
C ARG A 210 0.20 -11.55 -23.91
N VAL A 211 -0.80 -12.36 -23.60
CA VAL A 211 -1.70 -12.95 -24.62
C VAL A 211 -2.96 -12.12 -24.86
N GLU A 212 -3.42 -11.36 -23.87
CA GLU A 212 -4.56 -10.44 -24.00
C GLU A 212 -4.37 -9.23 -23.07
N THR A 213 -4.02 -8.09 -23.64
CA THR A 213 -4.16 -6.77 -23.01
C THR A 213 -5.55 -6.26 -23.41
N ASN A 214 -6.48 -6.12 -22.45
CA ASN A 214 -7.83 -5.51 -22.64
C ASN A 214 -9.00 -6.43 -22.99
N ARG A 215 -9.20 -7.54 -22.26
CA ARG A 215 -10.49 -8.23 -22.33
C ARG A 215 -11.58 -7.34 -21.71
N ARG A 216 -12.44 -6.77 -22.57
CA ARG A 216 -13.63 -6.01 -22.17
C ARG A 216 -14.54 -6.91 -21.33
N VAL A 217 -15.07 -6.41 -20.21
CA VAL A 217 -16.33 -6.95 -19.68
C VAL A 217 -17.43 -6.52 -20.65
N GLN A 218 -17.70 -7.34 -21.67
CA GLN A 218 -19.02 -7.28 -22.30
C GLN A 218 -20.03 -7.66 -21.22
N GLY A 219 -20.94 -6.72 -20.95
CA GLY A 219 -21.80 -6.71 -19.78
C GLY A 219 -22.54 -8.01 -19.47
N ARG A 220 -22.76 -8.20 -18.18
CA ARG A 220 -23.95 -8.87 -17.66
C ARG A 220 -24.76 -7.86 -16.88
#